data_AF-A0A5E7G135-F1
#
_entry.id   AF-A0A5E7G135-F1
#
_cell.length_a   1.000
_cell.length_b   1.000
_cell.length_c   1.000
_cell.angle_alpha   90.00
_cell.angle_beta   90.00
_cell.angle_gamma   90.00
#
_symmetry.space_group_name_H-M   'P 1'
#
loop_
_entity.id
_entity.type
_entity.pdbx_description
1 polymer ?
#
loop_
_entity_poly.entity_id
_entity_poly.type
_entity_poly.pdbx_seq_one_letter_code
_entity_poly.pdbx_strand_id
1 'polypeptide(L)' 'MKVSATQTGPVRATLNGCGAMPFRVDMEWGGQPCSLHVIDVMEFDTDGKVRSMKAYWSEVNVIARGAE' A
#
# COMPACT_ATOMS: atom_id res chain seq x y z
N MET A 1 -10.69 -8.99 13.65
CA MET A 1 -9.53 -9.05 12.76
C MET A 1 -9.14 -7.63 12.39
N LYS A 2 -7.99 -7.14 12.88
CA LYS A 2 -7.58 -5.73 12.73
C LYS A 2 -6.61 -5.64 11.55
N VAL A 3 -7.08 -5.15 10.42
CA VAL A 3 -6.21 -4.75 9.30
C VAL A 3 -5.78 -3.31 9.53
N SER A 4 -4.50 -3.01 9.36
CA SER A 4 -3.98 -1.64 9.48
C SER A 4 -2.94 -1.34 8.40
N ALA A 5 -2.92 -0.10 7.92
CA ALA A 5 -1.89 0.39 7.02
C ALA A 5 -0.99 1.40 7.74
N THR A 6 0.31 1.30 7.53
CA THR A 6 1.30 2.25 8.02
C THR A 6 2.12 2.78 6.86
N GLN A 7 2.16 4.09 6.70
CA GLN A 7 3.00 4.75 5.71
C GLN A 7 4.48 4.53 6.05
N THR A 8 5.28 4.03 5.11
CA THR A 8 6.69 3.68 5.33
C THR A 8 7.66 4.72 4.76
N GLY A 9 7.14 5.73 4.06
CA GLY A 9 7.91 6.87 3.54
C GLY A 9 7.00 7.95 2.96
N PRO A 10 7.54 9.10 2.53
CA PRO A 10 6.71 10.23 2.09
C PRO A 10 5.89 9.91 0.84
N VAL A 11 4.79 10.63 0.63
CA VAL A 11 4.08 10.61 -0.65
C VAL A 11 4.91 11.36 -1.68
N ARG A 12 5.08 10.78 -2.87
CA ARG A 12 5.74 11.44 -4.01
C ARG A 12 4.65 11.86 -4.97
N ALA A 13 4.53 13.16 -5.23
CA ALA A 13 3.48 13.71 -6.09
C ALA A 13 4.07 14.35 -7.35
N THR A 14 3.28 14.40 -8.41
CA THR A 14 3.59 15.11 -9.65
C THR A 14 2.62 16.28 -9.84
N LEU A 15 2.95 17.20 -10.74
CA LEU A 15 2.08 18.35 -11.07
C LEU A 15 0.92 17.99 -12.01
N ASN A 16 0.90 16.78 -12.59
CA ASN A 16 -0.13 16.32 -13.53
C ASN A 16 -1.18 15.41 -12.88
N GLY A 17 -1.38 15.52 -11.56
CA GLY A 17 -2.42 14.77 -10.86
C GLY A 17 -2.08 13.29 -10.63
N CYS A 18 -0.79 12.95 -10.52
CA CYS A 18 -0.37 11.59 -10.16
C CYS A 18 0.38 11.59 -8.83
N GLY A 19 0.40 10.44 -8.17
CA GLY A 19 1.18 10.25 -6.95
C GLY A 19 1.55 8.79 -6.73
N ALA A 20 2.61 8.59 -5.95
CA ALA A 20 3.05 7.28 -5.49
C ALA A 20 3.29 7.29 -3.98
N MET A 21 2.83 6.26 -3.28
CA MET A 21 2.94 6.14 -1.83
C MET A 21 3.43 4.75 -1.41
N PRO A 22 4.56 4.64 -0.69
CA PRO A 22 4.97 3.39 -0.05
C PRO A 22 4.30 3.22 1.32
N PHE A 23 3.76 2.03 1.56
CA PHE A 23 3.15 1.67 2.84
C PHE A 23 3.23 0.17 3.10
N ARG A 24 2.92 -0.22 4.33
CA ARG A 24 2.83 -1.61 4.78
C ARG A 24 1.43 -1.88 5.29
N VAL A 25 0.83 -2.99 4.86
CA VAL A 25 -0.44 -3.50 5.36
C VAL A 25 -0.16 -4.64 6.31
N ASP A 26 -0.60 -4.51 7.56
CA ASP A 26 -0.54 -5.55 8.57
C ASP A 26 -1.91 -6.22 8.66
N MET A 27 -1.96 -7.54 8.47
CA MET A 27 -3.18 -8.34 8.42
C MET A 27 -2.94 -9.80 8.81
N GLU A 28 -4.01 -10.57 8.96
CA GLU A 28 -3.94 -12.04 9.02
C GLU A 28 -4.31 -12.62 7.65
N TRP A 29 -3.49 -13.53 7.14
CA TRP A 29 -3.76 -14.26 5.90
C TRP A 29 -3.53 -15.75 6.13
N GLY A 30 -4.55 -16.58 5.85
CA GLY A 30 -4.47 -18.02 6.12
C GLY A 30 -4.35 -18.35 7.61
N GLY A 31 -4.88 -17.48 8.49
CA GLY A 31 -4.77 -17.61 9.94
C GLY A 31 -3.38 -17.30 10.49
N GLN A 32 -2.47 -16.72 9.69
CA GLN A 32 -1.13 -16.31 10.12
C GLN A 32 -0.98 -14.78 9.97
N PRO A 33 -0.42 -14.09 10.99
CA PRO A 33 -0.15 -12.67 10.88
C PRO A 33 0.98 -12.42 9.86
N CYS A 34 0.79 -11.44 8.99
CA CYS A 34 1.76 -11.05 7.97
C CYS A 34 1.74 -9.53 7.73
N SER A 35 2.82 -9.05 7.11
CA SER A 35 2.97 -7.70 6.59
C SER A 35 3.13 -7.75 5.08
N LEU A 36 2.29 -7.05 4.34
CA LEU A 36 2.43 -6.86 2.90
C LEU A 36 2.99 -5.45 2.63
N HIS A 37 4.13 -5.37 1.95
CA HIS A 37 4.73 -4.12 1.52
C HIS A 37 4.23 -3.75 0.12
N VAL A 38 3.66 -2.54 -0.03
CA VAL A 38 3.02 -2.09 -1.27
C VAL A 38 3.48 -0.69 -1.63
N ILE A 39 3.56 -0.41 -2.92
CA ILE A 39 3.58 0.96 -3.44
C ILE A 39 2.35 1.15 -4.32
N ASP A 40 1.45 2.04 -3.91
CA ASP A 40 0.33 2.44 -4.77
C ASP A 40 0.77 3.60 -5.65
N VAL A 41 0.49 3.50 -6.95
CA VAL A 41 0.54 4.61 -7.90
C VAL A 41 -0.90 4.98 -8.25
N MET A 42 -1.26 6.23 -8.00
CA MET A 42 -2.60 6.75 -8.22
C MET A 42 -2.58 7.88 -9.26
N GLU A 43 -3.62 7.94 -10.07
CA GLU A 43 -3.93 9.07 -10.93
C GLU A 43 -5.26 9.67 -10.48
N PHE A 44 -5.36 10.99 -10.45
CA PHE A 44 -6.54 11.73 -10.03
C PHE A 44 -7.18 12.46 -11.21
N ASP A 45 -8.50 12.59 -11.19
CA ASP A 45 -9.24 13.41 -12.15
C ASP A 45 -9.32 14.89 -11.71
N THR A 46 -10.00 15.70 -12.51
CA THR A 46 -10.15 17.15 -12.28
C THR A 46 -10.96 17.48 -11.02
N ASP A 47 -11.78 16.55 -10.52
CA ASP A 47 -12.57 16.70 -9.30
C ASP A 47 -11.79 16.21 -8.06
N GLY A 48 -10.51 15.84 -8.24
CA GLY A 48 -9.65 15.30 -7.20
C GLY A 48 -10.03 13.89 -6.77
N LYS A 49 -10.79 13.14 -7.57
CA LYS A 49 -11.13 11.73 -7.30
C LYS A 49 -10.07 10.82 -7.90
N VAL A 50 -9.86 9.67 -7.28
CA VAL A 50 -8.96 8.64 -7.83
C VAL A 50 -9.57 8.11 -9.12
N ARG A 51 -8.90 8.39 -10.25
CA ARG A 51 -9.27 7.89 -11.58
C ARG A 51 -8.71 6.49 -11.82
N SER A 52 -7.51 6.22 -11.34
CA SER A 52 -6.90 4.88 -11.37
C SER A 52 -6.00 4.64 -10.17
N MET A 53 -5.88 3.38 -9.78
CA MET A 53 -4.96 2.91 -8.75
C MET A 53 -4.26 1.65 -9.25
N LYS A 54 -2.94 1.62 -9.10
CA LYS A 54 -2.09 0.46 -9.36
C LYS A 54 -1.32 0.15 -8.10
N ALA A 55 -1.62 -1.00 -7.49
CA ALA A 55 -0.88 -1.51 -6.34
C ALA A 55 0.27 -2.39 -6.82
N TYR A 56 1.51 -1.94 -6.63
CA TYR A 56 2.70 -2.71 -6.97
C TYR A 56 3.13 -3.56 -5.78
N TRP A 57 2.99 -4.88 -5.93
CA TRP A 57 3.44 -5.89 -4.99
C TRP A 57 3.52 -7.26 -5.70
N SER A 58 4.17 -8.20 -5.03
CA SER A 58 4.23 -9.62 -5.39
C SER A 58 4.47 -10.45 -4.12
N GLU A 59 4.58 -11.76 -4.25
CA GLU A 59 4.77 -12.70 -3.14
C GLU A 59 6.02 -12.38 -2.31
N VAL A 60 7.10 -11.89 -2.95
CA VAL A 60 8.33 -11.51 -2.24
C VAL A 60 8.14 -10.30 -1.31
N ASN A 61 7.02 -9.59 -1.41
CA ASN A 61 6.69 -8.46 -0.55
C ASN A 61 5.81 -8.86 0.66
N VAL A 62 5.46 -10.14 0.77
CA VAL A 62 4.74 -10.70 1.93
C VAL A 62 5.77 -11.20 2.95
N ILE A 63 5.72 -10.63 4.15
CA ILE A 63 6.61 -10.98 5.26
C ILE A 63 5.77 -11.60 6.36
N ALA A 64 6.04 -12.85 6.72
CA ALA A 64 5.43 -13.48 7.89
C ALA A 64 5.83 -12.71 9.15
N ARG A 65 4.86 -12.38 10.00
CA ARG A 65 5.14 -11.82 11.32
C ARG A 65 5.22 -12.98 12.28
N GLY A 66 6.44 -13.32 12.72
CA GLY A 66 6.60 -14.26 13.83
C GLY A 66 5.85 -13.73 15.06
N ALA A 67 5.25 -14.62 15.84
CA ALA A 67 4.95 -14.30 17.22
C ALA A 67 6.31 -14.12 17.93
N GLU A 68 6.60 -12.91 18.38
CA GLU A 68 7.70 -12.64 19.31
C GLU A 68 7.41 -13.31 20.66
#